data_AF-A0A167JNS6-F1
#
_entry.id   AF-A0A167JNS6-F1
#
_cell.length_a   1.000
_cell.length_b   1.000
_cell.length_c   1.000
_cell.angle_alpha   90.00
_cell.angle_beta   90.00
_cell.angle_gamma   90.00
#
_symmetry.space_group_name_H-M   'P 1'
#
loop_
_entity.id
_entity.type
_entity.pdbx_description
1 polymer ?
#
loop_
_entity_poly.entity_id
_entity_poly.type
_entity_poly.pdbx_seq_one_letter_code
_entity_poly.pdbx_strand_id
1 'polypeptide(L)'
;NLPREERYKVENMVLVGLIPGPKEASTNEMNYYLRPLVDELMDLYKGISIDIHSCPGVLVCAALLIVTYNILAARKTCGFTFHNSTNVCHRCNRHFYRFKGTTIVDYSRFKFSEWVGQTKAENLEHATIWKNTKSAAAQKTLELANGVCWSELHRLFYFELVQSTIIVSMHNLFLGTAK
;
A
#
# COMPACT_ATOMS: atom_id res chain seq x y z
N ASN A 1 13.69 14.13 -9.39
CA ASN A 1 13.49 14.34 -7.94
C ASN A 1 13.90 15.75 -7.57
N LEU A 2 13.02 16.49 -6.90
CA LEU A 2 13.28 17.88 -6.48
C LEU A 2 14.35 17.95 -5.36
N PRO A 3 15.10 19.06 -5.26
CA PRO A 3 15.95 19.38 -4.12
C PRO A 3 15.16 19.33 -2.79
N ARG A 4 15.84 19.09 -1.67
CA ARG A 4 15.18 18.88 -0.37
C ARG A 4 14.34 20.09 0.06
N GLU A 5 14.82 21.27 -0.29
CA GLU A 5 14.25 22.59 -0.01
C GLU A 5 12.93 22.83 -0.77
N GLU A 6 12.75 22.11 -1.88
CA GLU A 6 11.62 22.27 -2.80
C GLU A 6 10.51 21.24 -2.56
N ARG A 7 10.84 20.04 -2.08
CA ARG A 7 9.91 18.88 -1.98
C ARG A 7 8.62 19.16 -1.21
N TYR A 8 8.68 19.98 -0.16
CA TYR A 8 7.56 20.24 0.73
C TYR A 8 6.93 21.62 0.52
N LYS A 9 7.32 22.33 -0.55
CA LYS A 9 6.62 23.56 -0.94
C LYS A 9 5.24 23.22 -1.47
N VAL A 10 4.26 24.08 -1.14
CA VAL A 10 2.86 23.90 -1.55
C VAL A 10 2.72 23.79 -3.06
N GLU A 11 3.52 24.53 -3.83
CA GLU A 11 3.55 24.45 -5.30
C GLU A 11 3.95 23.08 -5.88
N ASN A 12 4.62 22.24 -5.08
CA ASN A 12 5.04 20.88 -5.45
C ASN A 12 4.16 19.79 -4.81
N MET A 13 3.07 20.19 -4.12
CA MET A 13 2.12 19.29 -3.49
C MET A 13 0.77 19.37 -4.19
N VAL A 14 0.27 18.21 -4.62
CA VAL A 14 -1.05 18.09 -5.25
C VAL A 14 -1.99 17.34 -4.31
N LEU A 15 -3.09 17.97 -3.92
CA LEU A 15 -4.15 17.31 -3.17
C LEU A 15 -5.01 16.50 -4.13
N VAL A 16 -4.90 15.17 -4.06
CA VAL A 16 -5.60 14.23 -4.96
C VAL A 16 -6.94 13.74 -4.42
N GLY A 17 -7.21 13.94 -3.13
CA GLY A 17 -8.46 13.50 -2.52
C GLY A 17 -8.55 13.78 -1.03
N LEU A 18 -9.77 13.81 -0.53
CA LEU A 18 -10.10 13.97 0.89
C LEU A 18 -11.02 12.82 1.30
N ILE A 19 -10.61 12.09 2.34
CA ILE A 19 -11.42 11.02 2.93
C ILE A 19 -12.21 11.63 4.09
N PRO A 20 -13.55 11.67 4.03
CA PRO A 20 -14.36 12.26 5.07
C PRO A 20 -14.28 11.44 6.38
N GLY A 21 -14.20 12.14 7.50
CA GLY A 21 -14.42 11.56 8.83
C GLY A 21 -15.92 11.38 9.15
N PRO A 22 -16.29 10.97 10.37
CA PRO A 22 -15.45 10.81 11.57
C PRO A 22 -14.84 9.41 11.72
N LYS A 23 -15.31 8.42 10.94
CA LYS A 23 -14.79 7.04 10.99
C LYS A 23 -13.74 6.84 9.91
N GLU A 24 -12.71 6.11 10.26
CA GLU A 24 -11.68 5.72 9.30
C GLU A 24 -12.27 4.74 8.26
N ALA A 25 -11.94 4.93 6.99
CA ALA A 25 -12.36 4.03 5.92
C ALA A 25 -11.84 2.60 6.16
N SER A 26 -12.70 1.62 5.88
CA SER A 26 -12.29 0.22 5.76
C SER A 26 -11.40 0.01 4.53
N THR A 27 -10.69 -1.11 4.47
CA THR A 27 -9.83 -1.44 3.32
C THR A 27 -10.62 -1.50 2.01
N ASN A 28 -11.87 -1.95 2.04
CA ASN A 28 -12.74 -1.96 0.87
C ASN A 28 -13.18 -0.56 0.46
N GLU A 29 -13.48 0.30 1.43
CA GLU A 29 -13.87 1.68 1.15
C GLU A 29 -12.70 2.52 0.62
N MET A 30 -11.48 2.25 1.08
CA MET A 30 -10.26 2.87 0.55
C MET A 30 -10.15 2.70 -0.97
N ASN A 31 -10.58 1.56 -1.52
CA ASN A 31 -10.57 1.34 -2.95
C ASN A 31 -11.48 2.30 -3.72
N TYR A 32 -12.60 2.75 -3.14
CA TYR A 32 -13.45 3.75 -3.81
C TYR A 32 -12.75 5.10 -3.93
N TYR A 33 -11.97 5.48 -2.90
CA TYR A 33 -11.21 6.73 -2.91
C TYR A 33 -9.96 6.68 -3.80
N LEU A 34 -9.30 5.52 -3.87
CA LEU A 34 -8.09 5.34 -4.67
C LEU A 34 -8.38 5.17 -6.17
N ARG A 35 -9.56 4.67 -6.53
CA ARG A 35 -9.93 4.41 -7.93
C ARG A 35 -9.71 5.60 -8.88
N PRO A 36 -10.23 6.82 -8.61
CA PRO A 36 -10.04 7.95 -9.53
C PRO A 36 -8.55 8.30 -9.71
N LEU A 37 -7.78 8.31 -8.61
CA LEU A 37 -6.34 8.54 -8.66
C LEU A 37 -5.62 7.48 -9.51
N VAL A 38 -5.98 6.21 -9.33
CA VAL A 38 -5.37 5.11 -10.09
C VAL A 38 -5.74 5.17 -11.57
N ASP A 39 -6.96 5.55 -11.90
CA ASP A 39 -7.40 5.74 -13.28
C ASP A 39 -6.57 6.85 -13.97
N GLU A 40 -6.43 8.02 -13.32
CA GLU A 40 -5.60 9.12 -13.83
C GLU A 40 -4.12 8.73 -13.96
N LEU A 41 -3.56 8.03 -12.97
CA LEU A 41 -2.17 7.56 -13.01
C LEU A 41 -1.92 6.57 -14.17
N MET A 42 -2.90 5.72 -14.50
CA MET A 42 -2.78 4.79 -15.62
C MET A 42 -2.73 5.52 -16.96
N ASP A 43 -3.45 6.63 -17.11
CA ASP A 43 -3.42 7.44 -18.32
C ASP A 43 -2.15 8.31 -18.37
N LEU A 44 -1.77 8.93 -17.26
CA LEU A 44 -0.51 9.65 -17.12
C LEU A 44 0.71 8.76 -17.39
N TYR A 45 0.66 7.48 -17.06
CA TYR A 45 1.77 6.57 -17.36
C TYR A 45 1.94 6.32 -18.87
N LYS A 46 0.84 6.28 -19.62
CA LYS A 46 0.86 6.19 -21.10
C LYS A 46 1.31 7.51 -21.73
N GLY A 47 1.05 8.61 -21.03
CA GLY A 47 1.30 9.97 -21.47
C GLY A 47 0.03 10.63 -21.98
N ILE A 48 -0.20 11.86 -21.53
CA ILE A 48 -1.32 12.70 -21.97
C ILE A 48 -0.79 13.95 -22.67
N SER A 49 -1.49 14.40 -23.70
CA SER A 49 -1.16 15.64 -24.40
C SER A 49 -1.81 16.81 -23.68
N ILE A 50 -1.00 17.78 -23.26
CA ILE A 50 -1.47 19.01 -22.61
C ILE A 50 -1.05 20.21 -23.45
N ASP A 51 -2.00 21.11 -23.68
CA ASP A 51 -1.72 22.38 -24.34
C ASP A 51 -1.24 23.40 -23.30
N ILE A 52 0.00 23.84 -23.43
CA ILE A 52 0.55 24.94 -22.65
C ILE A 52 0.54 26.19 -23.54
N HIS A 53 0.27 27.36 -22.96
CA HIS A 53 0.08 28.63 -23.68
C HIS A 53 1.13 28.93 -24.77
N SER A 54 2.37 28.44 -24.63
CA SER A 54 3.46 28.60 -25.62
C SER A 54 3.81 27.35 -26.42
N CYS A 55 3.30 26.17 -26.02
CA CYS A 55 3.63 24.88 -26.61
C CYS A 55 2.39 23.97 -26.56
N PRO A 56 1.57 23.92 -27.62
CA PRO A 56 0.49 22.94 -27.71
C PRO A 56 1.06 21.53 -27.90
N GLY A 57 0.32 20.51 -27.45
CA GLY A 57 0.66 19.11 -27.69
C GLY A 57 1.79 18.55 -26.82
N VAL A 58 2.09 19.16 -25.67
CA VAL A 58 3.18 18.67 -24.80
C VAL A 58 2.76 17.34 -24.17
N LEU A 59 3.51 16.29 -24.47
CA LEU A 59 3.33 14.99 -23.87
C LEU A 59 3.83 15.02 -22.42
N VAL A 60 2.94 14.81 -21.47
CA VAL A 60 3.23 14.75 -20.04
C VAL A 60 3.00 13.33 -19.55
N CYS A 61 4.01 12.77 -18.89
CA CYS A 61 3.92 11.47 -18.25
C CYS A 61 4.14 11.58 -16.74
N ALA A 62 3.43 10.77 -15.96
CA ALA A 62 3.67 10.65 -14.53
C ALA A 62 3.58 9.19 -14.08
N ALA A 63 4.31 8.87 -13.00
CA ALA A 63 4.29 7.56 -12.39
C ALA A 63 4.36 7.69 -10.87
N LEU A 64 3.56 6.88 -10.19
CA LEU A 64 3.66 6.71 -8.74
C LEU A 64 4.91 5.89 -8.41
N LEU A 65 5.80 6.44 -7.58
CA LEU A 65 7.05 5.77 -7.21
C LEU A 65 6.99 5.10 -5.83
N ILE A 66 6.40 5.78 -4.85
CA ILE A 66 6.43 5.37 -3.45
C ILE A 66 5.11 5.75 -2.78
N VAL A 67 4.64 4.88 -1.89
CA VAL A 67 3.57 5.16 -0.93
C VAL A 67 4.19 5.26 0.47
N THR A 68 4.15 6.46 1.06
CA THR A 68 4.72 6.72 2.40
C THR A 68 3.63 7.08 3.40
N TYR A 69 3.41 6.26 4.41
CA TYR A 69 2.46 6.55 5.49
C TYR A 69 2.93 5.96 6.83
N ASN A 70 2.19 6.23 7.92
CA ASN A 70 2.29 5.43 9.14
C ASN A 70 1.88 3.96 8.86
N ILE A 71 2.14 3.04 9.81
CA ILE A 71 1.92 1.59 9.58
C ILE A 71 0.46 1.29 9.20
N LEU A 72 -0.49 1.92 9.88
CA LEU A 72 -1.91 1.59 9.74
C LEU A 72 -2.44 2.04 8.38
N ALA A 73 -2.16 3.29 8.00
CA ALA A 73 -2.58 3.84 6.72
C ALA A 73 -1.85 3.16 5.55
N ALA A 74 -0.55 2.87 5.67
CA ALA A 74 0.19 2.15 4.63
C ALA A 74 -0.44 0.79 4.33
N ARG A 75 -0.76 0.02 5.37
CA ARG A 75 -1.38 -1.30 5.26
C ARG A 75 -2.75 -1.22 4.60
N LYS A 76 -3.62 -0.29 5.03
CA LYS A 76 -4.94 -0.10 4.42
C LYS A 76 -4.88 0.34 2.96
N THR A 77 -4.06 1.33 2.66
CA THR A 77 -3.91 1.86 1.29
C THR A 77 -3.36 0.80 0.33
N CYS A 78 -2.43 -0.03 0.80
CA CYS A 78 -1.75 -1.02 -0.04
C CYS A 78 -2.39 -2.42 0.01
N GLY A 79 -3.42 -2.61 0.82
CA GLY A 79 -4.13 -3.89 0.96
C GLY A 79 -3.39 -4.93 1.81
N PHE A 80 -2.47 -4.54 2.69
CA PHE A 80 -1.78 -5.47 3.59
C PHE A 80 -2.53 -5.66 4.91
N THR A 81 -2.40 -6.85 5.50
CA THR A 81 -3.00 -7.15 6.81
C THR A 81 -2.43 -6.34 7.95
N PHE A 82 -3.23 -6.13 9.00
CA PHE A 82 -2.91 -5.30 10.16
C PHE A 82 -1.87 -5.91 11.12
N HIS A 83 -1.41 -5.15 12.11
CA HIS A 83 -0.33 -5.57 13.02
C HIS A 83 -0.64 -6.82 13.87
N ASN A 84 -1.92 -7.16 14.05
CA ASN A 84 -2.35 -8.36 14.78
C ASN A 84 -2.44 -9.62 13.89
N SER A 85 -2.09 -9.51 12.61
CA SER A 85 -1.99 -10.62 11.67
C SER A 85 -0.79 -11.52 11.99
N THR A 86 -0.84 -12.77 11.54
CA THR A 86 0.36 -13.62 11.51
C THR A 86 1.32 -13.19 10.39
N ASN A 87 0.83 -12.47 9.38
CA ASN A 87 1.63 -11.87 8.31
C ASN A 87 2.04 -10.44 8.68
N VAL A 88 2.94 -10.31 9.66
CA VAL A 88 3.31 -8.98 10.21
C VAL A 88 4.14 -8.15 9.24
N CYS A 89 5.01 -8.79 8.46
CA CYS A 89 5.87 -8.10 7.49
C CYS A 89 5.24 -8.17 6.11
N HIS A 90 5.02 -7.03 5.44
CA HIS A 90 4.51 -7.00 4.06
C HIS A 90 5.59 -7.30 3.02
N ARG A 91 6.86 -7.41 3.43
CA ARG A 91 8.01 -7.64 2.54
C ARG A 91 8.44 -9.10 2.47
N CYS A 92 8.01 -9.95 3.39
CA CYS A 92 8.41 -11.35 3.42
C CYS A 92 7.22 -12.27 3.68
N ASN A 93 7.31 -13.51 3.21
CA ASN A 93 6.25 -14.50 3.32
C ASN A 93 6.26 -15.24 4.69
N ARG A 94 6.78 -14.60 5.74
CA ARG A 94 6.96 -15.23 7.05
C ARG A 94 5.73 -15.04 7.94
N HIS A 95 5.25 -16.15 8.49
CA HIS A 95 4.25 -16.14 9.55
C HIS A 95 4.90 -16.00 10.93
N PHE A 96 4.39 -15.05 11.71
CA PHE A 96 4.68 -14.85 13.12
C PHE A 96 3.51 -15.40 13.93
N TYR A 97 3.74 -16.51 14.63
CA TYR A 97 2.72 -17.16 15.45
C TYR A 97 2.59 -16.48 16.80
N ARG A 98 1.46 -16.67 17.47
CA ARG A 98 1.25 -16.16 18.84
C ARG A 98 1.79 -17.15 19.86
N PHE A 99 2.18 -16.65 21.03
CA PHE A 99 2.45 -17.54 22.17
C PHE A 99 1.19 -18.33 22.53
N LYS A 100 1.38 -19.60 22.89
CA LYS A 100 0.27 -20.49 23.25
C LYS A 100 -0.49 -19.90 24.45
N GLY A 101 -1.79 -19.69 24.28
CA GLY A 101 -2.66 -19.14 25.33
C GLY A 101 -2.62 -17.62 25.48
N THR A 102 -1.94 -16.88 24.59
CA THR A 102 -1.92 -15.40 24.63
C THR A 102 -2.30 -14.79 23.27
N THR A 103 -2.59 -13.49 23.29
CA THR A 103 -2.79 -12.67 22.07
C THR A 103 -1.49 -12.09 21.54
N ILE A 104 -0.36 -12.31 22.21
CA ILE A 104 0.94 -11.71 21.91
C ILE A 104 1.59 -12.49 20.77
N VAL A 105 2.00 -11.76 19.72
CA VAL A 105 2.75 -12.30 18.60
C VAL A 105 4.20 -12.59 19.04
N ASP A 106 4.68 -13.79 18.74
CA ASP A 106 6.06 -14.21 19.02
C ASP A 106 7.00 -13.70 17.91
N TYR A 107 7.74 -12.67 18.28
CA TYR A 107 8.78 -12.07 17.44
C TYR A 107 10.19 -12.63 17.73
N SER A 108 10.35 -13.59 18.64
CA SER A 108 11.67 -14.05 19.13
C SER A 108 12.54 -14.79 18.10
N ARG A 109 12.04 -15.01 16.87
CA ARG A 109 12.68 -15.84 15.85
C ARG A 109 13.19 -15.05 14.63
N PHE A 110 13.84 -13.92 14.84
CA PHE A 110 14.44 -13.12 13.75
C PHE A 110 15.72 -13.75 13.17
N LYS A 111 15.56 -14.81 12.37
CA LYS A 111 16.65 -15.35 11.54
C LYS A 111 16.54 -14.83 10.12
N PHE A 112 17.25 -13.74 9.80
CA PHE A 112 17.20 -13.09 8.49
C PHE A 112 17.58 -14.02 7.33
N SER A 113 18.43 -15.00 7.55
CA SER A 113 18.82 -15.99 6.52
C SER A 113 17.66 -16.87 6.06
N GLU A 114 16.59 -17.00 6.86
CA GLU A 114 15.40 -17.80 6.53
C GLU A 114 14.32 -16.95 5.84
N TRP A 115 14.58 -15.67 5.56
CA TRP A 115 13.55 -14.76 5.07
C TRP A 115 13.45 -14.83 3.55
N VAL A 116 12.30 -15.30 3.08
CA VAL A 116 11.93 -15.26 1.66
C VAL A 116 11.13 -13.98 1.41
N GLY A 117 11.66 -13.12 0.56
CA GLY A 117 11.01 -11.89 0.14
C GLY A 117 9.73 -12.19 -0.66
N GLN A 118 8.69 -11.38 -0.45
CA GLN A 118 7.48 -11.47 -1.24
C GLN A 118 7.71 -10.83 -2.61
N THR A 119 7.38 -11.53 -3.68
CA THR A 119 7.48 -10.99 -5.04
C THR A 119 6.24 -10.20 -5.42
N LYS A 120 6.37 -9.28 -6.39
CA LYS A 120 5.22 -8.58 -6.98
C LYS A 120 4.20 -9.53 -7.59
N ALA A 121 4.67 -10.59 -8.26
CA ALA A 121 3.80 -11.56 -8.92
C ALA A 121 2.95 -12.33 -7.90
N GLU A 122 3.57 -12.88 -6.86
CA GLU A 122 2.85 -13.58 -5.77
C GLU A 122 1.85 -12.66 -5.07
N ASN A 123 2.27 -11.42 -4.76
CA ASN A 123 1.40 -10.44 -4.13
C ASN A 123 0.16 -10.13 -4.99
N LEU A 124 0.36 -9.89 -6.28
CA LEU A 124 -0.72 -9.63 -7.23
C LEU A 124 -1.64 -10.84 -7.41
N GLU A 125 -1.09 -12.04 -7.48
CA GLU A 125 -1.86 -13.29 -7.58
C GLU A 125 -2.77 -13.45 -6.36
N HIS A 126 -2.22 -13.38 -5.16
CA HIS A 126 -3.00 -13.50 -3.92
C HIS A 126 -4.08 -12.43 -3.79
N ALA A 127 -3.76 -11.17 -4.12
CA ALA A 127 -4.73 -10.08 -4.09
C ALA A 127 -5.86 -10.28 -5.13
N THR A 128 -5.53 -10.83 -6.30
CA THR A 128 -6.51 -11.12 -7.37
C THR A 128 -7.43 -12.26 -6.99
N ILE A 129 -6.90 -13.34 -6.40
CA ILE A 129 -7.70 -14.46 -5.87
C ILE A 129 -8.66 -13.93 -4.79
N TRP A 130 -8.16 -13.08 -3.88
CA TRP A 130 -8.99 -12.42 -2.87
C TRP A 130 -10.11 -11.59 -3.50
N LYS A 131 -9.80 -10.76 -4.51
CA LYS A 131 -10.79 -9.91 -5.21
C LYS A 131 -11.91 -10.72 -5.86
N ASN A 132 -11.55 -11.83 -6.50
CA ASN A 132 -12.48 -12.67 -7.25
C ASN A 132 -13.28 -13.62 -6.36
N THR A 133 -12.92 -13.74 -5.09
CA THR A 133 -13.63 -14.57 -4.12
C THR A 133 -14.92 -13.89 -3.68
N LYS A 134 -16.05 -14.59 -3.84
CA LYS A 134 -17.40 -14.03 -3.56
C LYS A 134 -17.80 -14.01 -2.09
N SER A 135 -17.26 -14.94 -1.28
CA SER A 135 -17.62 -15.08 0.12
C SER A 135 -16.70 -14.24 1.01
N ALA A 136 -17.29 -13.38 1.84
CA ALA A 136 -16.55 -12.60 2.84
C ALA A 136 -15.76 -13.52 3.81
N ALA A 137 -16.29 -14.70 4.14
CA ALA A 137 -15.59 -15.67 4.97
C ALA A 137 -14.36 -16.23 4.26
N ALA A 138 -14.48 -16.56 2.98
CA ALA A 138 -13.35 -17.05 2.19
C ALA A 138 -12.29 -15.96 1.93
N GLN A 139 -12.71 -14.72 1.67
CA GLN A 139 -11.82 -13.56 1.61
C GLN A 139 -11.02 -13.39 2.91
N LYS A 140 -11.67 -13.50 4.06
CA LYS A 140 -11.00 -13.43 5.36
C LYS A 140 -9.99 -14.56 5.57
N THR A 141 -10.31 -15.78 5.14
CA THR A 141 -9.37 -16.90 5.17
C THR A 141 -8.14 -16.65 4.29
N LEU A 142 -8.35 -16.15 3.07
CA LEU A 142 -7.27 -15.79 2.15
C LEU A 142 -6.40 -14.65 2.70
N GLU A 143 -7.02 -13.63 3.29
CA GLU A 143 -6.32 -12.51 3.91
C GLU A 143 -5.44 -13.01 5.07
N LEU A 144 -5.96 -13.91 5.93
CA LEU A 144 -5.19 -14.50 7.02
C LEU A 144 -4.04 -15.38 6.53
N ALA A 145 -4.24 -16.13 5.45
CA ALA A 145 -3.21 -16.99 4.87
C ALA A 145 -2.12 -16.17 4.15
N ASN A 146 -2.51 -15.24 3.28
CA ASN A 146 -1.61 -14.61 2.35
C ASN A 146 -1.15 -13.21 2.78
N GLY A 147 -1.79 -12.63 3.80
CA GLY A 147 -1.42 -11.33 4.34
C GLY A 147 -1.82 -10.13 3.49
N VAL A 148 -2.62 -10.34 2.44
CA VAL A 148 -2.99 -9.33 1.45
C VAL A 148 -4.47 -9.45 1.05
N CYS A 149 -5.05 -8.30 0.72
CA CYS A 149 -6.35 -8.11 0.08
C CYS A 149 -6.19 -7.15 -1.11
N TRP A 150 -7.22 -7.01 -1.93
CA TRP A 150 -7.14 -6.14 -3.11
C TRP A 150 -7.07 -4.66 -2.73
N SER A 151 -6.07 -3.98 -3.30
CA SER A 151 -6.00 -2.51 -3.38
C SER A 151 -6.07 -2.07 -4.83
N GLU A 152 -6.74 -0.95 -5.15
CA GLU A 152 -6.73 -0.36 -6.50
C GLU A 152 -5.29 -0.11 -7.02
N LEU A 153 -4.30 0.09 -6.12
CA LEU A 153 -2.90 0.22 -6.51
C LEU A 153 -2.34 -1.02 -7.23
N HIS A 154 -2.95 -2.21 -7.07
CA HIS A 154 -2.56 -3.42 -7.81
C HIS A 154 -2.81 -3.31 -9.32
N ARG A 155 -3.64 -2.34 -9.77
CA ARG A 155 -3.87 -2.08 -11.20
C ARG A 155 -2.67 -1.41 -11.88
N LEU A 156 -1.83 -0.72 -11.10
CA LEU A 156 -0.65 -0.04 -11.61
C LEU A 156 0.44 -1.07 -11.96
N PHE A 157 0.43 -1.57 -13.20
CA PHE A 157 1.33 -2.64 -13.64
C PHE A 157 2.82 -2.29 -13.53
N TYR A 158 3.17 -1.01 -13.49
CA TYR A 158 4.55 -0.54 -13.29
C TYR A 158 4.96 -0.44 -11.81
N PHE A 159 4.00 -0.46 -10.90
CA PHE A 159 4.22 -0.21 -9.48
C PHE A 159 4.49 -1.52 -8.72
N GLU A 160 5.50 -1.52 -7.84
CA GLU A 160 5.90 -2.67 -7.02
C GLU A 160 5.41 -2.47 -5.57
N LEU A 161 4.14 -2.79 -5.30
CA LEU A 161 3.48 -2.52 -4.00
C LEU A 161 4.31 -2.96 -2.78
N VAL A 162 4.87 -4.17 -2.80
CA VAL A 162 5.68 -4.73 -1.70
C VAL A 162 6.90 -3.85 -1.39
N GLN A 163 7.60 -3.37 -2.41
CA GLN A 163 8.85 -2.60 -2.24
C GLN A 163 8.58 -1.10 -2.07
N SER A 164 7.65 -0.56 -2.83
CA SER A 164 7.28 0.85 -2.87
C SER A 164 6.41 1.30 -1.69
N THR A 165 5.95 0.38 -0.85
CA THR A 165 5.30 0.73 0.43
C THR A 165 6.34 0.96 1.51
N ILE A 166 6.50 2.23 1.90
CA ILE A 166 7.45 2.68 2.90
C ILE A 166 6.70 3.12 4.17
N ILE A 167 7.04 2.46 5.26
CA ILE A 167 6.53 2.79 6.59
C ILE A 167 7.39 3.91 7.17
N VAL A 168 6.79 5.07 7.46
CA VAL A 168 7.48 6.19 8.09
C VAL A 168 7.66 5.89 9.58
N SER A 169 8.89 5.56 10.00
CA SER A 169 9.20 5.17 11.38
C SER A 169 8.98 6.28 12.41
N MET A 170 9.25 7.54 12.04
CA MET A 170 9.27 8.66 13.00
C MET A 170 7.96 8.78 13.78
N HIS A 171 6.81 8.79 13.11
CA HIS A 171 5.53 8.93 13.80
C HIS A 171 5.15 7.68 14.60
N ASN A 172 5.49 6.47 14.12
CA ASN A 172 5.17 5.24 14.84
C ASN A 172 5.99 5.07 16.12
N LEU A 173 7.22 5.60 16.13
CA LEU A 173 8.08 5.61 17.31
C LEU A 173 7.53 6.58 18.37
N PHE A 174 7.14 7.80 17.98
CA PHE A 174 6.57 8.78 18.92
C PHE A 174 5.19 8.39 19.45
N LEU A 175 4.38 7.66 18.67
CA LEU A 175 3.06 7.18 19.11
C LEU A 175 3.08 5.83 19.84
N GLY A 176 4.24 5.16 19.95
CA GLY A 176 4.33 3.83 20.55
C GLY A 176 3.55 2.73 19.80
N THR A 177 3.27 2.94 18.51
CA THR A 177 2.63 1.95 17.63
C THR A 177 3.64 0.99 17.00
N ALA A 178 4.93 1.34 17.04
CA ALA A 178 6.02 0.39 16.90
C ALA A 178 6.29 -0.26 18.26
N LYS A 179 5.56 -1.32 18.59
CA LYS A 179 5.92 -2.25 19.68
C LYS A 179 6.54 -3.50 19.10
#